data_AF-A0A127T753-F1
#
_entry.id   AF-A0A127T753-F1
#
_cell.length_a   1.000
_cell.length_b   1.000
_cell.length_c   1.000
_cell.angle_alpha   90.00
_cell.angle_beta   90.00
_cell.angle_gamma   90.00
#
_symmetry.space_group_name_H-M   'P 1'
#
loop_
_entity.id
_entity.type
_entity.pdbx_description
1 polymer ?
#
loop_
_entity_poly.entity_id
_entity_poly.type
_entity_poly.pdbx_seq_one_letter_code
_entity_poly.pdbx_strand_id
1 'polypeptide(L)'
;TVDASLVRLPKELAGKVTALRLAPEPARAGMNAFSFGYTVFHTEQLKPVALMRNIKDVTGFRMMGDYRFMEDPSGFCGSPVLDAEGYVLGVHSGTVGIE
;
A
#
# COMPACT_ATOMS: atom_id res chain seq x y z
N THR A 1 0.69 -10.87 -13.76
CA THR A 1 0.61 -11.84 -12.65
C THR A 1 0.16 -11.11 -11.40
N VAL A 2 -0.65 -11.75 -10.54
CA VAL A 2 -1.06 -11.16 -9.26
C VAL A 2 0.02 -11.46 -8.23
N ASP A 3 0.49 -10.44 -7.50
CA ASP A 3 1.44 -10.57 -6.39
C ASP A 3 0.71 -10.40 -5.06
N ALA A 4 0.20 -11.52 -4.52
CA ALA A 4 -0.58 -11.53 -3.29
C ALA A 4 -0.39 -12.86 -2.54
N SER A 5 -0.41 -12.77 -1.22
CA SER A 5 -0.44 -13.93 -0.31
C SER A 5 -1.49 -13.73 0.77
N LEU A 6 -2.05 -14.83 1.27
CA LEU A 6 -2.98 -14.81 2.40
C LEU A 6 -2.27 -15.35 3.64
N VAL A 7 -2.21 -14.52 4.69
CA VAL A 7 -1.62 -14.90 5.98
C VAL A 7 -2.73 -15.02 7.01
N ARG A 8 -2.79 -16.16 7.71
CA ARG A 8 -3.70 -16.34 8.83
C ARG A 8 -3.09 -15.70 10.09
N LEU A 9 -3.81 -14.77 10.69
CA LEU A 9 -3.40 -14.17 11.95
C LEU A 9 -3.53 -15.15 13.13
N PRO A 10 -2.64 -15.08 14.14
CA PRO A 10 -2.78 -15.80 15.39
C PRO A 10 -4.08 -15.46 16.12
N LYS A 11 -4.64 -16.42 16.86
CA LYS A 11 -5.92 -16.25 17.57
C LYS A 11 -5.84 -15.16 18.64
N GLU A 12 -4.66 -14.92 19.19
CA GLU A 12 -4.36 -13.95 20.23
C GLU A 12 -4.55 -12.50 19.76
N LEU A 13 -4.60 -12.27 18.44
CA LEU A 13 -4.86 -10.97 17.81
C LEU A 13 -6.35 -10.77 17.44
N ALA A 14 -7.19 -11.79 17.62
CA ALA A 14 -8.62 -11.66 17.34
C ALA A 14 -9.24 -10.55 18.21
N GLY A 15 -9.95 -9.62 17.56
CA GLY A 15 -10.55 -8.44 18.23
C GLY A 15 -9.56 -7.34 18.62
N LYS A 16 -8.25 -7.52 18.39
CA LYS A 16 -7.21 -6.49 18.62
C LYS A 16 -6.80 -5.76 17.34
N VAL A 17 -7.28 -6.22 16.20
CA VAL A 17 -7.00 -5.62 14.89
C VAL A 17 -8.31 -5.15 14.27
N THR A 18 -8.26 -3.98 13.66
CA THR A 18 -9.36 -3.46 12.85
C THR A 18 -9.15 -3.89 11.41
N ALA A 19 -10.10 -4.65 10.88
CA ALA A 19 -10.08 -5.01 9.47
C ALA A 19 -10.29 -3.76 8.62
N LEU A 20 -9.40 -3.56 7.64
CA LEU A 20 -9.57 -2.51 6.65
C LEU A 20 -10.69 -2.89 5.67
N ARG A 21 -11.37 -1.87 5.13
CA ARG A 21 -12.46 -2.05 4.17
C ARG A 21 -11.94 -1.88 2.76
N LEU A 22 -12.34 -2.75 1.84
CA LEU A 22 -12.05 -2.59 0.41
C LEU A 22 -12.80 -1.38 -0.13
N ALA A 23 -12.19 -0.67 -1.08
CA ALA A 23 -12.84 0.43 -1.77
C ALA A 23 -14.06 -0.10 -2.56
N PRO A 24 -15.19 0.62 -2.53
CA PRO A 24 -16.38 0.23 -3.29
C PRO A 24 -16.15 0.39 -4.80
N GLU A 25 -15.23 1.27 -5.18
CA GLU A 25 -14.87 1.60 -6.55
C GLU A 25 -13.39 1.28 -6.81
N PRO A 26 -13.03 0.85 -8.03
CA PRO A 26 -11.64 0.61 -8.37
C PRO A 26 -10.84 1.91 -8.42
N ALA A 27 -9.52 1.79 -8.24
CA ALA A 27 -8.58 2.88 -8.44
C ALA A 27 -8.66 3.46 -9.87
N ARG A 28 -8.42 4.76 -10.01
CA ARG A 28 -8.41 5.47 -11.30
C ARG A 28 -7.14 6.31 -11.43
N ALA A 29 -6.67 6.47 -12.67
CA ALA A 29 -5.58 7.39 -12.98
C ALA A 29 -5.96 8.83 -12.56
N GLY A 30 -4.98 9.57 -12.04
CA GLY A 30 -5.15 10.91 -11.50
C GLY A 30 -5.52 10.96 -10.01
N MET A 31 -6.00 9.85 -9.42
CA MET A 31 -6.33 9.80 -7.99
C MET A 31 -5.08 9.93 -7.13
N ASN A 32 -5.23 10.58 -5.98
CA ASN A 32 -4.25 10.48 -4.90
C ASN A 32 -4.59 9.26 -4.04
N ALA A 33 -3.55 8.56 -3.61
CA ALA A 33 -3.65 7.45 -2.68
C ALA A 33 -2.54 7.54 -1.64
N PHE A 34 -2.68 6.76 -0.58
CA PHE A 34 -1.77 6.75 0.55
C PHE A 34 -1.30 5.33 0.82
N SER A 35 -0.04 5.16 1.16
CA SER A 35 0.48 3.88 1.64
C SER A 35 0.96 4.01 3.05
N PHE A 36 0.55 3.09 3.90
CA PHE A 36 0.90 3.07 5.31
C PHE A 36 1.77 1.85 5.56
N GLY A 37 3.07 2.07 5.77
CA GLY A 37 4.06 1.01 5.81
C GLY A 37 5.20 1.27 6.78
N TYR A 38 6.09 0.30 6.91
CA TYR A 38 7.32 0.41 7.68
C TYR A 38 8.50 0.53 6.71
N THR A 39 9.44 1.43 6.97
CA THR A 39 10.67 1.55 6.17
C THR A 39 11.71 0.56 6.69
N VAL A 40 12.61 0.06 5.82
CA VAL A 40 13.76 -0.75 6.26
C VAL A 40 14.92 0.09 6.81
N PHE A 41 14.92 1.40 6.57
CA PHE A 41 16.04 2.29 6.91
C PHE A 41 16.12 2.63 8.40
N HIS A 42 15.08 2.32 9.17
CA HIS A 42 15.00 2.62 10.59
C HIS A 42 14.64 1.33 11.35
N THR A 43 15.66 0.62 11.82
CA THR A 43 15.51 -0.59 12.66
C THR A 43 14.72 -0.33 13.96
N GLU A 44 14.61 0.93 14.37
CA GLU A 44 13.83 1.39 15.52
C GLU A 44 12.45 1.96 15.13
N GLN A 45 11.98 1.77 13.89
CA GLN A 45 10.69 2.32 13.46
C GLN A 45 9.52 1.59 14.14
N LEU A 46 9.09 2.12 15.28
CA LEU A 46 7.94 1.62 16.04
C LEU A 46 6.59 2.04 15.46
N LYS A 47 6.57 3.00 14.51
CA LYS A 47 5.34 3.58 13.94
C LYS A 47 5.35 3.56 12.42
N PRO A 48 4.24 3.20 11.76
CA PRO A 48 4.17 3.24 10.31
C PRO A 48 4.29 4.69 9.78
N VAL A 49 4.84 4.83 8.58
CA VAL A 49 4.90 6.09 7.84
C VAL A 49 3.85 6.05 6.73
N ALA A 50 3.21 7.19 6.53
CA ALA A 50 2.28 7.40 5.44
C ALA A 50 3.00 8.05 4.25
N LEU A 51 2.88 7.46 3.06
CA LEU A 51 3.39 8.02 1.81
C LEU A 51 2.24 8.33 0.88
N MET A 52 2.17 9.58 0.44
CA MET A 52 1.23 9.96 -0.62
C MET A 52 1.80 9.59 -1.99
N ARG A 53 0.96 8.99 -2.82
CA ARG A 53 1.23 8.69 -4.23
C ARG A 53 0.17 9.28 -5.13
N ASN A 54 0.55 9.58 -6.37
CA ASN A 54 -0.39 9.91 -7.43
C ASN A 54 -0.46 8.73 -8.40
N ILE A 55 -1.66 8.18 -8.58
CA ILE A 55 -1.88 7.05 -9.48
C ILE A 55 -1.79 7.56 -10.92
N LYS A 56 -0.90 6.99 -11.71
CA LYS A 56 -0.64 7.37 -13.11
C LYS A 56 -1.35 6.45 -14.09
N ASP A 57 -1.38 5.16 -13.79
CA ASP A 57 -1.97 4.15 -14.65
C ASP A 57 -2.63 3.03 -13.82
N VAL A 58 -3.72 2.48 -14.36
CA VAL A 58 -4.42 1.32 -13.81
C VAL A 58 -4.73 0.37 -14.97
N THR A 59 -4.05 -0.77 -15.01
CA THR A 59 -4.19 -1.78 -16.06
C THR A 59 -4.46 -3.14 -15.43
N GLY A 60 -5.70 -3.63 -15.53
CA GLY A 60 -6.13 -4.89 -14.91
C GLY A 60 -5.93 -4.87 -13.39
N PHE A 61 -5.10 -5.77 -12.87
CA PHE A 61 -4.76 -5.85 -11.43
C PHE A 61 -3.54 -5.00 -11.04
N ARG A 62 -2.96 -4.24 -11.97
CA ARG A 62 -1.77 -3.42 -11.75
C ARG A 62 -2.15 -1.96 -11.60
N MET A 63 -1.58 -1.30 -10.60
CA MET A 63 -1.70 0.13 -10.37
C MET A 63 -0.30 0.73 -10.28
N MET A 64 0.00 1.70 -11.14
CA MET A 64 1.27 2.43 -11.15
C MET A 64 1.06 3.84 -10.61
N GLY A 65 2.01 4.32 -9.83
CA GLY A 65 1.98 5.69 -9.32
C GLY A 65 3.30 6.11 -8.72
N ASP A 66 3.52 7.42 -8.71
CA ASP A 66 4.75 8.01 -8.22
C ASP A 66 4.55 8.52 -6.79
N TYR A 67 5.57 8.31 -5.95
CA TYR A 67 5.63 8.92 -4.64
C TYR A 67 6.02 10.39 -4.77
N ARG A 68 5.31 11.28 -4.08
CA ARG A 68 5.59 12.72 -4.20
C ARG A 68 6.82 13.19 -3.41
N PHE A 69 7.36 12.37 -2.48
CA PHE A 69 8.31 12.86 -1.47
C PHE A 69 9.44 11.90 -1.07
N MET A 70 9.58 10.73 -1.69
CA MET A 70 10.71 9.84 -1.42
C MET A 70 11.18 9.13 -2.69
N GLU A 71 12.49 9.05 -2.86
CA GLU A 71 13.15 8.35 -3.98
C GLU A 71 13.21 6.82 -3.77
N ASP A 72 13.17 6.34 -2.51
CA ASP A 72 13.23 4.91 -2.20
C ASP A 72 12.15 4.47 -1.18
N PRO A 73 11.12 3.72 -1.60
CA PRO A 73 10.07 3.20 -0.74
C PRO A 73 10.43 1.83 -0.10
N SER A 74 11.70 1.43 -0.06
CA SER A 74 12.11 0.12 0.48
C SER A 74 11.50 -0.17 1.86
N GLY A 75 10.89 -1.35 1.98
CA GLY A 75 10.13 -1.78 3.16
C GLY A 75 8.61 -1.65 3.03
N PHE A 76 8.10 -0.91 2.04
CA PHE A 76 6.66 -0.75 1.86
C PHE A 76 5.97 -1.94 1.21
N CYS A 77 6.68 -2.95 0.71
CA CYS A 77 6.05 -4.13 0.09
C CYS A 77 5.08 -4.80 1.08
N GLY A 78 3.88 -5.13 0.62
CA GLY A 78 2.79 -5.62 1.47
C GLY A 78 1.96 -4.52 2.16
N SER A 79 2.39 -3.26 2.10
CA SER A 79 1.64 -2.15 2.70
C SER A 79 0.34 -1.89 1.94
N PRO A 80 -0.78 -1.61 2.64
CA PRO A 80 -2.03 -1.25 2.00
C PRO A 80 -1.89 0.09 1.27
N VAL A 81 -2.56 0.18 0.13
CA VAL A 81 -2.75 1.42 -0.63
C VAL A 81 -4.18 1.85 -0.43
N LEU A 82 -4.38 3.02 0.19
CA LEU A 82 -5.67 3.54 0.61
C LEU A 82 -6.06 4.78 -0.23
N ASP A 83 -7.35 4.98 -0.44
CA ASP A 83 -7.87 6.26 -0.91
C ASP A 83 -7.89 7.32 0.21
N ALA A 84 -8.42 8.50 -0.08
CA ALA A 84 -8.52 9.61 0.87
C ALA A 84 -9.51 9.34 2.02
N GLU A 85 -10.43 8.38 1.87
CA GLU A 85 -11.40 7.98 2.89
C GLU A 85 -10.92 6.80 3.74
N GLY A 86 -9.76 6.21 3.39
CA GLY A 86 -9.15 5.10 4.12
C GLY A 86 -9.56 3.72 3.60
N TYR A 87 -10.21 3.62 2.44
CA TYR A 87 -10.53 2.34 1.83
C TYR A 87 -9.34 1.77 1.04
N VAL A 88 -9.18 0.46 1.08
CA VAL A 88 -8.11 -0.27 0.40
C VAL A 88 -8.39 -0.37 -1.09
N LEU A 89 -7.50 0.25 -1.88
CA LEU A 89 -7.43 0.16 -3.33
C LEU A 89 -6.56 -1.01 -3.81
N GLY A 90 -5.59 -1.43 -2.98
CA GLY A 90 -4.67 -2.52 -3.31
C GLY A 90 -3.54 -2.67 -2.31
N VAL A 91 -2.49 -3.38 -2.71
CA VAL A 91 -1.29 -3.65 -1.91
C VAL A 91 -0.06 -3.20 -2.69
N HIS A 92 0.91 -2.60 -2.02
CA HIS A 92 2.16 -2.22 -2.66
C HIS A 92 3.06 -3.44 -2.89
N SER A 93 3.50 -3.65 -4.13
CA SER A 93 4.34 -4.80 -4.54
C SER A 93 5.77 -4.40 -4.94
N GLY A 94 6.23 -3.21 -4.57
CA GLY A 94 7.55 -2.67 -4.93
C GLY A 94 7.56 -1.72 -6.13
N THR A 95 8.74 -1.23 -6.48
CA THR A 95 8.99 -0.47 -7.71
C THR A 95 9.21 -1.42 -8.87
N VAL A 96 8.40 -1.29 -9.93
CA VAL A 96 8.84 -1.79 -11.23
C VAL A 96 9.88 -0.80 -11.69
N GLY A 97 11.15 -1.21 -11.68
CA GLY A 97 12.23 -0.43 -12.25
C GLY A 97 11.81 0.05 -13.64
N ILE A 98 12.09 1.32 -13.89
CA ILE A 98 12.30 1.83 -15.24
C ILE A 98 13.36 0.89 -15.84
N GLU A 99 13.00 0.12 -16.87
CA GLU A 99 14.01 -0.48 -17.75
C GLU A 99 14.81 0.61 -18.44
#